data_AF-A0A371CUE1-F1
#
_entry.id   AF-A0A371CUE1-F1
#
_cell.length_a   1.000
_cell.length_b   1.000
_cell.length_c   1.000
_cell.angle_alpha   90.00
_cell.angle_beta   90.00
_cell.angle_gamma   90.00
#
_symmetry.space_group_name_H-M   'P 1'
#
loop_
_entity.id
_entity.type
_entity.pdbx_description
1 polymer ?
#
loop_
_entity_poly.entity_id
_entity_poly.type
_entity_poly.pdbx_seq_one_letter_code
_entity_poly.pdbx_strand_id
1 'polypeptide(L)'
;MAFKRDAFHDAYSCGPQCRACVPQMAHFVVENPTDSVMAYAATDTQSILELAARCATGCAAPFKPEAALLFTDIVLKRHGTCRRTKRLSISDVEHNHAHAAASLACLIKYRTKDSAGTLTAYLEDTDLLHAVMDAHAAVHHGFRFPGAFEVADVVLRLGEAHGQDVRGGARFGEYTQLWDAYDARQRKMRQDPARHTCAAPTCGFRSLRARKFRRCAGSCAPEVKPGYCSKSCQRKDWAAHKAVCGSRRPKPHTTYPETLDTPGFVEEI
;
A
#
# COMPACT_ATOMS: atom_id res chain seq x y z
N MET A 1 14.10 7.66 -11.66
CA MET A 1 12.98 7.69 -10.70
C MET A 1 12.05 6.50 -10.99
N ALA A 2 11.93 5.56 -10.06
CA ALA A 2 11.18 4.32 -10.28
C ALA A 2 9.76 4.44 -9.72
N PHE A 3 8.76 4.31 -10.60
CA PHE A 3 7.35 4.10 -10.28
C PHE A 3 7.16 3.16 -9.08
N LYS A 4 6.43 3.61 -8.04
CA LYS A 4 5.88 2.71 -7.01
C LYS A 4 4.36 2.65 -7.14
N ARG A 5 3.93 1.57 -7.80
CA ARG A 5 2.62 0.96 -8.12
C ARG A 5 1.40 1.14 -7.20
N ASP A 6 1.47 1.89 -6.11
CA ASP A 6 0.55 1.74 -4.98
C ASP A 6 -0.34 2.98 -4.70
N ALA A 7 -0.23 4.01 -5.56
CA ALA A 7 -0.85 5.31 -5.39
C ALA A 7 -2.40 5.31 -5.33
N PHE A 8 -3.09 4.49 -6.14
CA PHE A 8 -4.55 4.57 -6.30
C PHE A 8 -5.30 3.24 -6.22
N HIS A 9 -4.57 2.13 -6.09
CA HIS A 9 -5.23 0.83 -6.05
C HIS A 9 -5.61 0.46 -4.62
N ASP A 10 -6.90 0.30 -4.40
CA ASP A 10 -7.44 -0.43 -3.26
C ASP A 10 -6.89 -1.88 -3.28
N ALA A 11 -5.79 -2.05 -2.55
CA ALA A 11 -5.22 -3.34 -2.27
C ALA A 11 -6.12 -4.18 -1.33
N TYR A 12 -7.33 -3.74 -0.99
CA TYR A 12 -8.37 -4.46 -0.24
C TYR A 12 -9.55 -4.92 -1.10
N SER A 13 -9.87 -4.30 -2.25
CA SER A 13 -11.01 -4.74 -3.13
C SER A 13 -10.70 -5.57 -4.41
N CYS A 14 -9.57 -5.42 -5.13
CA CYS A 14 -9.28 -6.27 -6.33
C CYS A 14 -9.10 -7.77 -5.91
N GLY A 15 -10.08 -8.64 -6.21
CA GLY A 15 -10.17 -10.07 -5.86
C GLY A 15 -8.99 -10.96 -6.34
N PRO A 16 -9.17 -12.28 -6.50
CA PRO A 16 -8.10 -13.20 -6.93
C PRO A 16 -7.31 -12.75 -8.18
N GLN A 17 -7.92 -11.92 -9.03
CA GLN A 17 -7.40 -11.42 -10.31
C GLN A 17 -6.38 -10.27 -10.20
N CYS A 18 -5.94 -9.92 -9.00
CA CYS A 18 -5.08 -8.75 -8.74
C CYS A 18 -3.67 -8.77 -9.36
N ARG A 19 -3.25 -9.88 -9.98
CA ARG A 19 -2.02 -9.95 -10.80
C ARG A 19 -2.22 -9.41 -12.21
N ALA A 20 -3.45 -9.47 -12.75
CA ALA A 20 -3.82 -8.91 -14.05
C ALA A 20 -4.07 -7.39 -13.98
N CYS A 21 -4.45 -6.87 -12.79
CA CYS A 21 -4.71 -5.45 -12.53
C CYS A 21 -3.57 -4.50 -13.07
N VAL A 22 -2.28 -4.92 -13.16
CA VAL A 22 -1.19 -4.06 -13.71
C VAL A 22 -1.04 -4.09 -15.23
N PRO A 23 -0.93 -5.26 -15.89
CA PRO A 23 -1.05 -5.32 -17.34
C PRO A 23 -2.33 -4.66 -17.85
N GLN A 24 -3.46 -4.89 -17.19
CA GLN A 24 -4.74 -4.27 -17.52
C GLN A 24 -4.69 -2.74 -17.42
N MET A 25 -4.09 -2.18 -16.37
CA MET A 25 -3.93 -0.72 -16.27
C MET A 25 -3.00 -0.17 -17.36
N ALA A 26 -1.91 -0.86 -17.66
CA ALA A 26 -1.01 -0.45 -18.75
C ALA A 26 -1.74 -0.49 -20.12
N HIS A 27 -2.52 -1.54 -20.38
CA HIS A 27 -3.37 -1.63 -21.56
C HIS A 27 -4.41 -0.50 -21.57
N PHE A 28 -5.09 -0.27 -20.45
CA PHE A 28 -6.07 0.82 -20.32
C PHE A 28 -5.45 2.18 -20.64
N VAL A 29 -4.27 2.50 -20.11
CA VAL A 29 -3.57 3.76 -20.39
C VAL A 29 -3.21 3.89 -21.87
N VAL A 30 -2.81 2.80 -22.52
CA VAL A 30 -2.51 2.77 -23.96
C VAL A 30 -3.78 2.96 -24.81
N GLU A 31 -4.88 2.30 -24.43
CA GLU A 31 -6.17 2.37 -25.13
C GLU A 31 -6.90 3.70 -24.87
N ASN A 32 -6.57 4.39 -23.77
CA ASN A 32 -7.19 5.64 -23.36
C ASN A 32 -6.12 6.75 -23.27
N PRO A 33 -5.66 7.28 -24.42
CA PRO A 33 -4.69 8.37 -24.44
C PRO A 33 -5.25 9.60 -23.72
N THR A 34 -4.36 10.43 -23.17
CA THR A 34 -4.74 11.55 -22.30
C THR A 34 -5.72 12.52 -22.96
N ASP A 35 -5.57 12.78 -24.25
CA ASP A 35 -6.50 13.64 -25.00
C ASP A 35 -7.93 13.06 -25.03
N SER A 36 -8.06 11.74 -25.13
CA SER A 36 -9.36 11.05 -25.05
C SER A 36 -9.97 11.19 -23.66
N VAL A 37 -9.19 10.92 -22.61
CA VAL A 37 -9.67 11.07 -21.22
C VAL A 37 -10.07 12.52 -20.93
N MET A 38 -9.30 13.49 -21.43
CA MET A 38 -9.63 14.92 -21.32
C MET A 38 -10.95 15.29 -21.99
N ALA A 39 -11.27 14.70 -23.14
CA ALA A 39 -12.52 14.97 -23.85
C ALA A 39 -13.76 14.59 -23.02
N TYR A 40 -13.67 13.53 -22.22
CA TYR A 40 -14.80 13.04 -21.40
C TYR A 40 -14.84 13.63 -19.98
N ALA A 41 -13.73 14.17 -19.47
CA ALA A 41 -13.65 14.71 -18.11
C ALA A 41 -14.60 15.89 -17.82
N ALA A 42 -15.22 16.50 -18.82
CA ALA A 42 -16.25 17.52 -18.60
C ALA A 42 -17.57 16.93 -18.09
N THR A 43 -17.84 15.65 -18.34
CA THR A 43 -19.14 15.01 -18.11
C THR A 43 -19.05 13.66 -17.42
N ASP A 44 -17.85 13.09 -17.26
CA ASP A 44 -17.64 11.78 -16.67
C ASP A 44 -16.70 11.85 -15.46
N THR A 45 -17.22 11.42 -14.30
CA THR A 45 -16.49 11.42 -13.02
C THR A 45 -15.27 10.51 -13.07
N GLN A 46 -15.34 9.36 -13.74
CA GLN A 46 -14.21 8.43 -13.83
C GLN A 46 -13.05 9.03 -14.62
N SER A 47 -13.34 9.72 -15.71
CA SER A 47 -12.34 10.44 -16.51
C SER A 47 -11.68 11.57 -15.71
N ILE A 48 -12.43 12.30 -14.87
CA ILE A 48 -11.86 13.30 -13.95
C ILE A 48 -10.87 12.64 -12.97
N LEU A 49 -11.26 11.53 -12.36
CA LEU A 49 -10.42 10.80 -11.41
C LEU A 49 -9.18 10.19 -12.06
N GLU A 50 -9.30 9.69 -13.29
CA GLU A 50 -8.17 9.20 -14.08
C GLU A 50 -7.18 10.33 -14.38
N LEU A 51 -7.65 11.51 -14.81
CA LEU A 51 -6.78 12.68 -14.99
C LEU A 51 -6.10 13.08 -13.68
N ALA A 52 -6.82 13.07 -12.56
CA ALA A 52 -6.25 13.33 -11.25
C ALA A 52 -5.10 12.36 -10.94
N ALA A 53 -5.31 11.06 -11.17
CA ALA A 53 -4.29 10.04 -10.96
C ALA A 53 -3.07 10.21 -11.88
N ARG A 54 -3.29 10.51 -13.17
CA ARG A 54 -2.22 10.78 -14.13
C ARG A 54 -1.39 11.99 -13.73
N CYS A 55 -2.03 13.11 -13.38
CA CYS A 55 -1.35 14.33 -12.94
C CYS A 55 -0.61 14.15 -11.61
N ALA A 56 -1.16 13.41 -10.65
CA ALA A 56 -0.50 13.14 -9.38
C ALA A 56 0.74 12.25 -9.54
N THR A 57 0.75 11.34 -10.53
CA THR A 57 1.82 10.34 -10.70
C THR A 57 2.81 10.64 -11.82
N GLY A 58 2.46 11.54 -12.75
CA GLY A 58 3.21 11.75 -13.98
C GLY A 58 3.05 10.61 -14.99
N CYS A 59 2.05 9.73 -14.82
CA CYS A 59 1.81 8.63 -15.74
C CYS A 59 0.93 9.10 -16.90
N ALA A 60 1.43 9.04 -18.13
CA ALA A 60 0.73 9.47 -19.36
C ALA A 60 0.27 10.95 -19.40
N ALA A 61 0.51 11.73 -18.35
CA ALA A 61 0.33 13.18 -18.31
C ALA A 61 1.51 13.82 -17.55
N PRO A 62 1.76 15.13 -17.73
CA PRO A 62 2.76 15.85 -16.95
C PRO A 62 2.50 15.71 -15.45
N PHE A 63 3.56 15.50 -14.69
CA PHE A 63 3.52 15.49 -13.22
C PHE A 63 3.18 16.88 -12.70
N LYS A 64 1.95 17.04 -12.21
CA LYS A 64 1.34 18.30 -11.75
C LYS A 64 0.37 18.01 -10.60
N PRO A 65 0.85 17.83 -9.36
CA PRO A 65 -0.02 17.46 -8.23
C PRO A 65 -1.07 18.53 -7.91
N GLU A 66 -0.86 19.80 -8.25
CA GLU A 66 -1.86 20.87 -8.13
C GLU A 66 -3.05 20.64 -9.08
N ALA A 67 -2.77 20.20 -10.31
CA ALA A 67 -3.82 19.85 -11.26
C ALA A 67 -4.62 18.64 -10.78
N ALA A 68 -3.96 17.66 -10.15
CA ALA A 68 -4.63 16.54 -9.52
C ALA A 68 -5.61 16.99 -8.44
N LEU A 69 -5.21 17.93 -7.58
CA LEU A 69 -6.09 18.51 -6.56
C LEU A 69 -7.28 19.24 -7.16
N LEU A 70 -7.08 20.03 -8.22
CA LEU A 70 -8.18 20.69 -8.92
C LEU A 70 -9.22 19.68 -9.44
N PHE A 71 -8.77 18.56 -10.02
CA PHE A 71 -9.67 17.52 -10.49
C PHE A 71 -10.40 16.80 -9.35
N THR A 72 -9.71 16.49 -8.25
CA THR A 72 -10.36 15.86 -7.09
C THR A 72 -11.34 16.79 -6.41
N ASP A 73 -11.05 18.09 -6.36
CA ASP A 73 -11.93 19.09 -5.77
C ASP A 73 -13.26 19.24 -6.51
N ILE A 74 -13.27 18.99 -7.83
CA ILE A 74 -14.50 18.93 -8.64
C ILE A 74 -15.41 17.80 -8.12
N VAL A 75 -14.85 16.60 -7.88
CA VAL A 75 -15.58 15.43 -7.39
C VAL A 75 -15.97 15.58 -5.92
N LEU A 76 -15.08 16.11 -5.09
CA LEU A 76 -15.31 16.38 -3.68
C LEU A 76 -16.19 17.63 -3.44
N LYS A 77 -16.54 18.36 -4.50
CA LYS A 77 -17.31 19.61 -4.48
C LYS A 77 -16.70 20.70 -3.57
N ARG A 78 -15.37 20.75 -3.50
CA ARG A 78 -14.62 21.74 -2.73
C ARG A 78 -14.58 23.10 -3.45
N HIS A 79 -14.42 24.18 -2.68
CA HIS A 79 -14.18 25.54 -3.17
C HIS A 79 -15.22 26.14 -4.13
N GLY A 80 -16.48 25.68 -4.13
CA GLY A 80 -17.54 26.32 -4.93
C GLY A 80 -17.33 26.26 -6.44
N THR A 81 -16.41 25.43 -6.94
CA THR A 81 -16.21 25.08 -8.38
C THR A 81 -17.46 24.44 -9.01
N CYS A 82 -18.48 24.20 -8.17
CA CYS A 82 -19.76 23.55 -8.36
C CYS A 82 -20.72 24.17 -9.41
N ARG A 83 -20.35 25.23 -10.14
CA ARG A 83 -21.24 25.77 -11.19
C ARG A 83 -21.36 24.83 -12.39
N ARG A 84 -20.35 24.02 -12.71
CA ARG A 84 -20.39 23.04 -13.82
C ARG A 84 -20.78 21.62 -13.39
N THR A 85 -20.66 21.26 -12.11
CA THR A 85 -20.84 19.88 -11.62
C THR A 85 -22.24 19.51 -11.18
N LYS A 86 -23.22 20.43 -11.22
CA LYS A 86 -24.65 20.13 -10.91
C LYS A 86 -25.24 18.98 -11.76
N ARG A 87 -24.54 18.53 -12.81
CA ARG A 87 -24.95 17.43 -13.70
C ARG A 87 -24.19 16.12 -13.48
N LEU A 88 -23.15 16.09 -12.63
CA LEU A 88 -22.38 14.86 -12.38
C LEU A 88 -23.03 14.06 -11.27
N SER A 89 -23.49 12.85 -11.61
CA SER A 89 -23.81 11.82 -10.61
C SER A 89 -22.49 11.25 -10.09
N ILE A 90 -22.24 11.36 -8.80
CA ILE A 90 -21.01 10.89 -8.15
C ILE A 90 -21.40 9.79 -7.17
N SER A 91 -20.87 8.59 -7.38
CA SER A 91 -21.04 7.46 -6.48
C SER A 91 -20.13 7.57 -5.26
N ASP A 92 -20.46 6.85 -4.18
CA ASP A 92 -19.62 6.77 -2.98
C ASP A 92 -18.21 6.23 -3.30
N VAL A 93 -18.11 5.30 -4.25
CA VAL A 93 -16.82 4.75 -4.69
C VAL A 93 -15.96 5.82 -5.34
N GLU A 94 -16.54 6.63 -6.23
CA GLU A 94 -15.84 7.74 -6.88
C GLU A 94 -15.45 8.83 -5.88
N HIS A 95 -16.32 9.10 -4.91
CA HIS A 95 -16.03 10.03 -3.82
C HIS A 95 -14.81 9.57 -3.00
N ASN A 96 -14.75 8.27 -2.66
CA ASN A 96 -13.63 7.68 -1.94
C ASN A 96 -12.33 7.65 -2.77
N HIS A 97 -12.44 7.40 -4.07
CA HIS A 97 -11.30 7.52 -4.99
C HIS A 97 -10.77 8.96 -5.06
N ALA A 98 -11.66 9.95 -5.03
CA ALA A 98 -11.27 11.36 -5.00
C ALA A 98 -10.50 11.71 -3.71
N HIS A 99 -10.93 11.24 -2.55
CA HIS A 99 -10.17 11.40 -1.30
C HIS A 99 -8.81 10.71 -1.37
N ALA A 100 -8.74 9.48 -1.86
CA ALA A 100 -7.46 8.78 -2.01
C ALA A 100 -6.49 9.53 -2.93
N ALA A 101 -7.02 10.07 -4.03
CA ALA A 101 -6.30 10.89 -4.99
C ALA A 101 -5.76 12.18 -4.39
N ALA A 102 -6.63 12.93 -3.69
CA ALA A 102 -6.28 14.18 -3.04
C ALA A 102 -5.22 13.96 -1.95
N SER A 103 -5.39 12.91 -1.13
CA SER A 103 -4.44 12.52 -0.10
C SER A 103 -3.04 12.29 -0.65
N LEU A 104 -2.92 11.54 -1.75
CA LEU A 104 -1.64 11.31 -2.39
C LEU A 104 -1.04 12.59 -2.97
N ALA A 105 -1.83 13.39 -3.69
CA ALA A 105 -1.35 14.64 -4.29
C ALA A 105 -0.83 15.60 -3.22
N CYS A 106 -1.55 15.74 -2.10
CA CYS A 106 -1.11 16.50 -0.93
C CYS A 106 0.19 15.95 -0.33
N LEU A 107 0.31 14.62 -0.14
CA LEU A 107 1.55 14.02 0.37
C LEU A 107 2.74 14.27 -0.57
N ILE A 108 2.51 14.21 -1.87
CA ILE A 108 3.53 14.49 -2.88
C ILE A 108 3.98 15.96 -2.79
N LYS A 109 3.04 16.90 -2.74
CA LYS A 109 3.35 18.33 -2.57
C LYS A 109 4.13 18.58 -1.29
N TYR A 110 3.71 18.00 -0.18
CA TYR A 110 4.43 18.07 1.09
C TYR A 110 5.90 17.65 0.91
N ARG A 111 6.16 16.51 0.27
CA ARG A 111 7.51 15.98 0.07
C ARG A 111 8.40 16.80 -0.84
N THR A 112 7.81 17.63 -1.69
CA THR A 112 8.58 18.53 -2.57
C THR A 112 8.97 19.85 -1.90
N LYS A 113 8.49 20.12 -0.68
CA LYS A 113 8.85 21.32 0.07
C LYS A 113 10.18 21.13 0.79
N ASP A 114 10.95 22.21 0.89
CA ASP A 114 12.19 22.24 1.66
C ASP A 114 11.95 22.04 3.17
N SER A 115 10.75 22.37 3.66
CA SER A 115 10.35 22.17 5.05
C SER A 115 9.99 20.72 5.37
N ALA A 116 9.92 19.81 4.39
CA ALA A 116 9.57 18.42 4.62
C ALA A 116 10.54 17.76 5.59
N GLY A 117 10.02 17.04 6.58
CA GLY A 117 10.84 16.39 7.62
C GLY A 117 11.02 17.22 8.89
N THR A 118 10.69 18.51 8.88
CA THR A 118 10.93 19.42 10.01
C THR A 118 9.81 19.43 11.03
N LEU A 119 10.10 19.91 12.26
CA LEU A 119 9.09 20.16 13.28
C LEU A 119 8.08 21.22 12.82
N THR A 120 8.52 22.30 12.16
CA THR A 120 7.63 23.32 11.60
C THR A 120 6.62 22.69 10.64
N ALA A 121 7.06 21.79 9.76
CA ALA A 121 6.12 21.09 8.90
C ALA A 121 5.14 20.21 9.67
N TYR A 122 5.61 19.49 10.70
CA TYR A 122 4.73 18.72 11.59
C TYR A 122 3.69 19.58 12.30
N LEU A 123 3.97 20.85 12.59
CA LEU A 123 3.05 21.75 13.31
C LEU A 123 2.12 22.54 12.40
N GLU A 124 2.59 22.94 11.21
CA GLU A 124 1.93 23.97 10.42
C GLU A 124 1.65 23.59 8.95
N ASP A 125 2.31 22.56 8.40
CA ASP A 125 2.17 22.27 6.96
C ASP A 125 0.74 21.83 6.59
N THR A 126 0.10 22.59 5.71
CA THR A 126 -1.29 22.38 5.29
C THR A 126 -1.45 21.20 4.34
N ASP A 127 -0.47 20.93 3.47
CA ASP A 127 -0.53 19.78 2.56
C ASP A 127 -0.38 18.48 3.35
N LEU A 128 0.47 18.46 4.38
CA LEU A 128 0.56 17.30 5.28
C LEU A 128 -0.76 17.05 6.01
N LEU A 129 -1.40 18.10 6.52
CA LEU A 129 -2.71 17.98 7.19
C LEU A 129 -3.79 17.48 6.22
N HIS A 130 -3.91 18.08 5.04
CA HIS A 130 -4.88 17.64 4.03
C HIS A 130 -4.63 16.19 3.59
N ALA A 131 -3.36 15.77 3.48
CA ALA A 131 -3.02 14.38 3.18
C ALA A 131 -3.60 13.40 4.22
N VAL A 132 -3.51 13.75 5.51
CA VAL A 132 -4.09 12.98 6.62
C VAL A 132 -5.60 13.01 6.60
N MET A 133 -6.22 14.19 6.46
CA MET A 133 -7.66 14.35 6.42
C MET A 133 -8.30 13.51 5.32
N ASP A 134 -7.75 13.58 4.10
CA ASP A 134 -8.25 12.84 2.95
C ASP A 134 -7.97 11.32 3.06
N ALA A 135 -6.82 10.93 3.63
CA ALA A 135 -6.54 9.53 3.95
C ALA A 135 -7.55 8.97 4.96
N HIS A 136 -7.84 9.74 6.01
CA HIS A 136 -8.81 9.38 7.03
C HIS A 136 -10.22 9.26 6.45
N ALA A 137 -10.67 10.22 5.67
CA ALA A 137 -11.99 10.19 5.03
C ALA A 137 -12.18 8.93 4.16
N ALA A 138 -11.19 8.60 3.32
CA ALA A 138 -11.23 7.38 2.52
C ALA A 138 -11.31 6.11 3.41
N VAL A 139 -10.49 6.02 4.46
CA VAL A 139 -10.49 4.88 5.38
C VAL A 139 -11.79 4.77 6.18
N HIS A 140 -12.36 5.89 6.62
CA HIS A 140 -13.63 5.98 7.33
C HIS A 140 -14.77 5.37 6.51
N HIS A 141 -14.79 5.64 5.21
CA HIS A 141 -15.76 5.06 4.28
C HIS A 141 -15.36 3.67 3.74
N GLY A 142 -14.41 2.99 4.39
CA GLY A 142 -14.02 1.62 4.08
C GLY A 142 -13.02 1.47 2.92
N PHE A 143 -12.58 2.56 2.30
CA PHE A 143 -11.62 2.55 1.21
C PHE A 143 -10.18 2.62 1.73
N ARG A 144 -9.54 1.45 1.85
CA ARG A 144 -8.15 1.32 2.35
C ARG A 144 -7.17 1.22 1.20
N PHE A 145 -6.40 2.26 0.95
CA PHE A 145 -5.37 2.29 -0.10
C PHE A 145 -3.96 2.39 0.49
N PRO A 146 -2.91 1.95 -0.23
CA PRO A 146 -1.54 2.03 0.27
C PRO A 146 -1.08 3.44 0.66
N GLY A 147 -1.52 4.46 -0.10
CA GLY A 147 -1.19 5.86 0.17
C GLY A 147 -1.63 6.34 1.55
N ALA A 148 -2.82 5.94 2.04
CA ALA A 148 -3.27 6.28 3.39
C ALA A 148 -2.28 5.80 4.47
N PHE A 149 -1.74 4.59 4.31
CA PHE A 149 -0.76 4.08 5.26
C PHE A 149 0.62 4.70 5.09
N GLU A 150 0.95 5.20 3.90
CA GLU A 150 2.17 5.95 3.67
C GLU A 150 2.11 7.33 4.32
N VAL A 151 0.96 8.01 4.24
CA VAL A 151 0.67 9.24 4.99
C VAL A 151 0.84 8.99 6.48
N ALA A 152 0.18 7.95 7.02
CA ALA A 152 0.27 7.62 8.43
C ALA A 152 1.71 7.33 8.89
N ASP A 153 2.45 6.58 8.08
CA ASP A 153 3.86 6.27 8.34
C ASP A 153 4.77 7.49 8.35
N VAL A 154 4.51 8.48 7.48
CA VAL A 154 5.24 9.76 7.45
C VAL A 154 4.98 10.56 8.71
N VAL A 155 3.71 10.74 9.09
CA VAL A 155 3.34 11.55 10.26
C VAL A 155 3.82 10.92 11.56
N LEU A 156 3.69 9.60 11.70
CA LEU A 156 4.19 8.88 12.88
C LEU A 156 5.70 9.00 13.04
N ARG A 157 6.48 8.89 11.95
CA ARG A 157 7.94 9.06 12.00
C ARG A 157 8.35 10.50 12.29
N LEU A 158 7.61 11.48 11.79
CA LEU A 158 7.83 12.89 12.14
C LEU A 158 7.56 13.12 13.63
N GLY A 159 6.45 12.59 14.15
CA GLY A 159 6.13 12.73 15.56
C GLY A 159 7.19 12.09 16.45
N GLU A 160 7.62 10.88 16.13
CA GLU A 160 8.73 10.22 16.83
C GLU A 160 10.03 11.04 16.77
N ALA A 161 10.42 11.52 15.60
CA ALA A 161 11.65 12.28 15.41
C ALA A 161 11.68 13.61 16.19
N HIS A 162 10.51 14.20 16.46
CA HIS A 162 10.39 15.51 17.10
C HIS A 162 9.65 15.47 18.45
N GLY A 163 9.50 14.29 19.05
CA GLY A 163 8.89 14.10 20.38
C GLY A 163 7.41 14.52 20.47
N GLN A 164 6.65 14.37 19.38
CA GLN A 164 5.23 14.76 19.31
C GLN A 164 4.32 13.54 19.46
N ASP A 165 3.27 13.67 20.25
CA ASP A 165 2.20 12.68 20.29
C ASP A 165 1.27 12.85 19.09
N VAL A 166 1.38 11.94 18.12
CA VAL A 166 0.53 11.95 16.93
C VAL A 166 -0.88 11.43 17.22
N ARG A 167 -0.99 10.42 18.09
CA ARG A 167 -2.25 9.68 18.29
C ARG A 167 -3.15 10.34 19.33
N GLY A 168 -2.57 11.04 20.31
CA GLY A 168 -3.31 11.81 21.32
C GLY A 168 -3.15 13.32 21.22
N GLY A 169 -2.26 13.82 20.36
CA GLY A 169 -1.99 15.26 20.24
C GLY A 169 -3.05 16.03 19.46
N ALA A 170 -3.07 17.35 19.67
CA ALA A 170 -4.09 18.25 19.14
C ALA A 170 -4.19 18.27 17.60
N ARG A 171 -3.09 18.03 16.89
CA ARG A 171 -3.07 18.18 15.42
C ARG A 171 -3.62 16.95 14.69
N PHE A 172 -3.31 15.76 15.16
CA PHE A 172 -3.54 14.52 14.42
C PHE A 172 -4.33 13.48 15.23
N GLY A 173 -4.57 13.71 16.52
CA GLY A 173 -5.21 12.73 17.41
C GLY A 173 -6.66 12.39 17.02
N GLU A 174 -7.38 13.30 16.37
CA GLU A 174 -8.77 13.09 15.96
C GLU A 174 -8.95 12.01 14.87
N TYR A 175 -7.91 11.72 14.06
CA TYR A 175 -7.98 10.80 12.92
C TYR A 175 -7.85 9.32 13.33
N THR A 176 -8.54 8.94 14.41
CA THR A 176 -8.41 7.64 15.11
C THR A 176 -8.54 6.43 14.20
N GLN A 177 -9.48 6.45 13.25
CA GLN A 177 -9.70 5.31 12.35
C GLN A 177 -8.56 5.07 11.37
N LEU A 178 -7.83 6.13 10.98
CA LEU A 178 -6.63 6.00 10.17
C LEU A 178 -5.53 5.31 10.98
N TRP A 179 -5.36 5.71 12.25
CA TRP A 179 -4.40 5.12 13.17
C TRP A 179 -4.71 3.65 13.45
N ASP A 180 -5.97 3.32 13.74
CA ASP A 180 -6.42 1.95 13.96
C ASP A 180 -6.18 1.06 12.74
N ALA A 181 -6.49 1.57 11.54
CA ALA A 181 -6.27 0.86 10.30
C ALA A 181 -4.77 0.62 10.04
N TYR A 182 -3.93 1.64 10.32
CA TYR A 182 -2.48 1.52 10.21
C TYR A 182 -1.91 0.50 11.21
N ASP A 183 -2.31 0.57 12.47
CA ASP A 183 -1.83 -0.35 13.52
C ASP A 183 -2.28 -1.79 13.25
N ALA A 184 -3.51 -1.99 12.77
CA ALA A 184 -3.98 -3.29 12.31
C ALA A 184 -3.15 -3.84 11.15
N ARG A 185 -2.75 -2.98 10.20
CA ARG A 185 -1.83 -3.34 9.10
C ARG A 185 -0.46 -3.73 9.64
N GLN A 186 0.10 -2.95 10.58
CA GLN A 186 1.41 -3.25 11.16
C GLN A 186 1.42 -4.54 11.97
N ARG A 187 0.36 -4.82 12.76
CA ARG A 187 0.22 -6.11 13.47
C ARG A 187 0.25 -7.29 12.51
N LYS A 188 -0.51 -7.24 11.42
CA LYS A 188 -0.50 -8.30 10.38
C LYS A 188 0.88 -8.47 9.73
N MET A 189 1.54 -7.36 9.42
CA MET A 189 2.89 -7.37 8.83
C MET A 189 3.94 -7.98 9.78
N ARG A 190 3.81 -7.76 11.10
CA ARG A 190 4.71 -8.31 12.12
C ARG A 190 4.51 -9.81 12.36
N GLN A 191 3.28 -10.32 12.23
CA GLN A 191 2.98 -11.73 12.44
C GLN A 191 3.61 -12.64 11.38
N ASP A 192 3.66 -12.20 10.11
CA ASP A 192 4.27 -12.97 9.03
C ASP A 192 4.95 -12.04 8.00
N PRO A 193 6.14 -11.50 8.32
CA PRO A 193 6.81 -10.52 7.46
C PRO A 193 7.14 -11.06 6.06
N ALA A 194 7.52 -12.35 5.98
CA ALA A 194 7.92 -13.02 4.75
C ALA A 194 6.75 -13.22 3.76
N ARG A 195 5.51 -13.23 4.27
CA ARG A 195 4.29 -13.29 3.46
C ARG A 195 3.85 -11.93 2.92
N HIS A 196 4.32 -10.85 3.53
CA HIS A 196 3.88 -9.49 3.22
C HIS A 196 4.95 -8.59 2.63
N THR A 197 6.19 -9.05 2.49
CA THR A 197 7.32 -8.25 1.99
C THR A 197 8.05 -8.97 0.86
N CYS A 198 8.53 -8.21 -0.12
CA CYS A 198 9.40 -8.74 -1.16
C CYS A 198 10.75 -9.12 -0.55
N ALA A 199 11.20 -10.34 -0.76
CA ALA A 199 12.48 -10.83 -0.26
C ALA A 199 13.70 -10.22 -0.99
N ALA A 200 13.50 -9.65 -2.17
CA ALA A 200 14.62 -9.10 -2.94
C ALA A 200 15.30 -7.96 -2.19
N PRO A 201 16.64 -7.99 -2.10
CA PRO A 201 17.41 -6.90 -1.50
C PRO A 201 16.99 -5.55 -2.08
N THR A 202 16.87 -4.55 -1.20
CA THR A 202 16.53 -3.15 -1.50
C THR A 202 15.20 -2.88 -2.22
N CYS A 203 14.39 -3.91 -2.54
CA CYS A 203 13.08 -3.70 -3.15
C CYS A 203 12.09 -3.05 -2.18
N GLY A 204 11.99 -3.60 -0.96
CA GLY A 204 11.13 -3.06 0.10
C GLY A 204 9.64 -3.03 -0.22
N PHE A 205 9.19 -3.66 -1.33
CA PHE A 205 7.78 -3.71 -1.68
C PHE A 205 7.00 -4.53 -0.65
N ARG A 206 5.92 -3.95 -0.10
CA ARG A 206 5.09 -4.56 0.95
C ARG A 206 3.64 -4.64 0.49
N SER A 207 2.96 -5.75 0.77
CA SER A 207 1.53 -5.91 0.50
C SER A 207 0.86 -6.79 1.53
N LEU A 208 -0.32 -6.36 2.00
CA LEU A 208 -1.15 -7.19 2.88
C LEU A 208 -1.75 -8.40 2.17
N ARG A 209 -1.73 -8.42 0.84
CA ARG A 209 -2.18 -9.56 0.05
C ARG A 209 -1.00 -10.47 -0.25
N ALA A 210 -0.86 -11.54 0.53
CA ALA A 210 0.12 -12.60 0.28
C ALA A 210 0.19 -13.05 -1.20
N ARG A 211 -0.97 -13.14 -1.86
CA ARG A 211 -1.08 -13.55 -3.28
C ARG A 211 -0.37 -12.61 -4.27
N LYS A 212 -0.10 -11.36 -3.90
CA LYS A 212 0.66 -10.40 -4.73
C LYS A 212 2.11 -10.83 -4.93
N PHE A 213 2.64 -11.61 -4.00
CA PHE A 213 3.97 -12.17 -4.12
C PHE A 213 3.93 -13.48 -4.90
N ARG A 214 4.85 -13.61 -5.84
CA ARG A 214 5.21 -14.89 -6.46
C ARG A 214 6.07 -15.64 -5.46
N ARG A 215 5.66 -16.85 -5.07
CA ARG A 215 6.44 -17.69 -4.16
C ARG A 215 7.52 -18.42 -4.95
N CYS A 216 8.65 -18.69 -4.31
CA CYS A 216 9.64 -19.60 -4.90
C CYS A 216 8.97 -20.94 -5.23
N ALA A 217 9.22 -21.43 -6.45
CA ALA A 217 8.69 -22.70 -6.93
C ALA A 217 9.51 -23.92 -6.45
N GLY A 218 10.64 -23.69 -5.78
CA GLY A 218 11.47 -24.75 -5.20
C GLY A 218 10.85 -25.43 -3.98
N SER A 219 11.47 -26.54 -3.56
CA SER A 219 11.07 -27.37 -2.43
C SER A 219 11.52 -26.82 -1.06
N CYS A 220 11.90 -25.54 -0.97
CA CYS A 220 12.22 -24.90 0.30
C CYS A 220 11.03 -24.94 1.28
N ALA A 221 11.36 -25.03 2.57
CA ALA A 221 10.37 -25.07 3.64
C ALA A 221 9.55 -23.77 3.70
N PRO A 222 8.27 -23.80 4.13
CA PRO A 222 7.39 -22.63 4.15
C PRO A 222 7.97 -21.41 4.87
N GLU A 223 8.74 -21.64 5.92
CA GLU A 223 9.33 -20.63 6.82
C GLU A 223 10.43 -19.82 6.11
N VAL A 224 11.16 -20.45 5.20
CA VAL A 224 12.23 -19.82 4.40
C VAL A 224 11.80 -19.57 2.96
N LYS A 225 10.54 -19.84 2.61
CA LYS A 225 10.02 -19.65 1.25
C LYS A 225 9.79 -18.15 1.02
N PRO A 226 10.51 -17.51 0.09
CA PRO A 226 10.42 -16.07 -0.13
C PRO A 226 9.22 -15.70 -1.00
N GLY A 227 8.79 -14.45 -0.86
CA GLY A 227 7.82 -13.80 -1.76
C GLY A 227 8.48 -12.75 -2.63
N TYR A 228 8.16 -12.71 -3.93
CA TYR A 228 8.71 -11.74 -4.88
C TYR A 228 7.63 -10.96 -5.61
N CYS A 229 7.77 -9.64 -5.72
CA CYS A 229 6.84 -8.82 -6.50
C CYS A 229 7.00 -9.01 -8.02
N SER A 230 8.15 -9.54 -8.47
CA SER A 230 8.49 -9.76 -9.87
C SER A 230 9.55 -10.86 -10.05
N LYS A 231 9.67 -11.40 -11.28
CA LYS A 231 10.75 -12.34 -11.65
C LYS A 231 12.14 -11.68 -11.62
N SER A 232 12.20 -10.36 -11.83
CA SER A 232 13.45 -9.60 -11.69
C SER A 232 13.92 -9.59 -10.23
N CYS A 233 13.00 -9.34 -9.29
CA CYS A 233 13.29 -9.38 -7.86
C CYS A 233 13.73 -10.79 -7.40
N GLN A 234 13.08 -11.84 -7.90
CA GLN A 234 13.53 -13.21 -7.64
C GLN A 234 14.98 -13.46 -8.09
N ARG A 235 15.35 -13.01 -9.30
CA ARG A 235 16.72 -13.16 -9.82
C ARG A 235 17.75 -12.44 -8.97
N LYS A 236 17.43 -11.24 -8.46
CA LYS A 236 18.31 -10.47 -7.58
C LYS A 236 18.57 -11.18 -6.24
N ASP A 237 17.55 -11.83 -5.70
CA ASP A 237 17.65 -12.57 -4.44
C ASP A 237 18.29 -13.96 -4.60
N TRP A 238 18.30 -14.51 -5.83
CA TRP A 238 18.64 -15.91 -6.08
C TRP A 238 20.00 -16.34 -5.52
N ALA A 239 21.01 -15.48 -5.60
CA ALA A 239 22.34 -15.78 -5.08
C ALA A 239 22.33 -16.11 -3.58
N ALA A 240 21.48 -15.43 -2.80
CA ALA A 240 21.30 -15.70 -1.38
C ALA A 240 20.31 -16.85 -1.14
N HIS A 241 19.17 -16.86 -1.82
CA HIS A 241 18.12 -17.86 -1.59
C HIS A 241 18.53 -19.28 -2.01
N LYS A 242 19.41 -19.45 -3.02
CA LYS A 242 19.79 -20.77 -3.54
C LYS A 242 20.35 -21.70 -2.46
N ALA A 243 21.01 -21.16 -1.43
CA ALA A 243 21.60 -21.94 -0.35
C ALA A 243 20.57 -22.68 0.52
N VAL A 244 19.33 -22.14 0.59
CA VAL A 244 18.21 -22.73 1.34
C VAL A 244 17.11 -23.27 0.42
N CYS A 245 17.26 -23.08 -0.89
CA CYS A 245 16.30 -23.53 -1.89
C CYS A 245 16.53 -25.00 -2.25
N GLY A 246 15.84 -25.91 -1.57
CA GLY A 246 15.87 -27.35 -1.88
C GLY A 246 16.22 -28.25 -0.69
N SER A 247 16.69 -27.65 0.41
CA SER A 247 16.93 -28.36 1.67
C SER A 247 15.59 -28.85 2.23
N ARG A 248 15.31 -30.16 2.13
CA ARG A 248 14.20 -30.79 2.86
C ARG A 248 14.40 -30.53 4.36
N ARG A 249 13.32 -30.30 5.11
CA ARG A 249 13.36 -30.25 6.59
C ARG A 249 14.21 -31.42 7.10
N PRO A 250 15.16 -31.20 8.03
CA PRO A 250 15.59 -32.29 8.90
C PRO A 250 14.32 -32.81 9.59
N LYS A 251 14.05 -34.12 9.51
CA LYS A 251 13.01 -34.72 10.35
C LYS A 251 13.39 -34.41 11.80
N PRO A 252 12.44 -34.04 12.68
CA PRO A 252 12.76 -33.99 14.11
C PRO A 252 13.34 -35.35 14.48
N HIS A 253 14.57 -35.36 15.01
CA HIS A 253 15.16 -36.54 15.61
C HIS A 253 14.28 -36.92 16.80
N THR A 254 13.31 -37.82 16.58
CA THR A 254 12.76 -38.64 17.66
C THR A 254 13.86 -39.59 18.07
N THR A 255 14.73 -39.14 18.96
CA THR A 255 15.46 -40.03 19.86
C THR A 255 14.42 -40.65 20.79
N TYR A 256 13.92 -41.83 20.44
CA TYR A 256 13.35 -42.71 21.46
C TYR A 256 14.52 -43.22 22.30
N PRO A 257 14.44 -43.18 23.64
CA PRO A 257 15.45 -43.77 24.48
C PRO A 257 15.51 -45.27 24.22
N GLU A 258 16.75 -45.72 24.03
CA GLU A 258 17.23 -47.09 24.00
C GLU A 258 16.55 -47.89 25.12
N THR A 259 15.77 -48.91 24.74
CA THR A 259 15.13 -49.83 25.66
C THR A 259 16.22 -50.55 26.45
N LEU A 260 16.27 -50.26 27.76
CA LEU A 260 17.01 -51.05 28.73
C LEU A 260 16.45 -52.48 28.73
N ASP A 261 17.35 -53.43 28.51
CA ASP A 261 17.16 -54.85 28.79
C ASP A 261 16.54 -55.06 30.18
N THR A 262 15.40 -55.74 30.23
CA THR A 262 14.95 -56.43 31.45
C THR A 262 15.02 -57.93 31.22
N PRO A 263 15.80 -58.67 32.03
CA PRO A 263 15.87 -60.13 31.94
C PRO A 263 14.59 -60.76 32.48
N GLY A 264 14.27 -61.93 31.91
CA GLY A 264 13.00 -62.62 32.03
C GLY A 264 12.59 -63.01 33.44
N PHE A 265 11.28 -63.10 33.61
CA PHE A 265 10.65 -63.85 34.69
C PHE A 265 9.76 -64.92 34.07
N VAL A 266 10.17 -66.16 34.33
CA VAL A 266 9.41 -67.40 34.17
C VAL A 266 8.33 -67.41 35.24
N GLU A 267 7.11 -67.79 34.87
CA GLU A 267 6.14 -68.27 35.85
C GLU A 267 5.50 -69.57 35.32
N GLU A 268 5.88 -70.65 35.99
CA GLU A 268 5.25 -71.97 35.94
C GLU A 268 3.98 -71.98 36.82
N ILE A 269 3.02 -72.79 36.36
CA ILE A 269 1.75 -73.26 36.97
C ILE A 269 0.53 -72.37 36.77
#